data_AF-A0A8C8EDG2-F1
#
_entry.id   AF-A0A8C8EDG2-F1
#
_cell.length_a   1.000
_cell.length_b   1.000
_cell.length_c   1.000
_cell.angle_alpha   90.00
_cell.angle_beta   90.00
_cell.angle_gamma   90.00
#
_symmetry.space_group_name_H-M   'P 1'
#
loop_
_entity.id
_entity.type
_entity.pdbx_description
1 polymer ?
#
loop_
_entity_poly.entity_id
_entity_poly.type
_entity_poly.pdbx_seq_one_letter_code
_entity_poly.pdbx_strand_id
1 'polypeptide(L)'
;MEAAAAPVRLWVRTEPFLVGVLPVPPPPRLSPHYLRKTAAYARERAAEGCFPRLSWPCWRRIACGKLQLDCGLAWLYFERFHTLLRRDPLRRLEWAETEAACASADELEQERSKLSVDTLQFLLFLYIQQVNKVSLRRSLIGEEWPSLRTRSPSLTGKSASENKNWNDQDHCAFVQSHLLEMLELLLEPEQLRGDSSSHPTHRSLVSYEAVCALSFLIEGTVNKSRTIHPLHELALWQPCHRQNGYSKVSRAFSFPRLERWLRSCLTTNPFGMTACLKSGKKLTWTQQVEGTIRRAKVACSSCVAPEVFPMVIVSQVYKQTLAKSSGTLVGAHVRLHRCNESFIYLLSPLRSVTIEKCRNSTFVLGPVQATVHVHSCDNIKVIVICHCLSLSSTAGCTFYILTPTQPLILSGNKTVSFAPFHTHYPMLEDHMAQVGLATLPNYWDSPMLVCKESSATRIFRLLPPSDFYAFVIPFEMEGDTTETPGGLPRAYQKVLSQRERKLQIWQRTVKEASLTEDQRNQLQILVEDKFNEWLAQTGNREQLDSLIPPAVGSKQAAG
;
A
#
# COMPACT_ATOMS: atom_id res chain seq x y z
N MET A 1 4.04 43.43 -15.22
CA MET A 1 2.97 43.32 -14.21
C MET A 1 2.89 41.86 -13.82
N GLU A 2 3.66 41.47 -12.80
CA GLU A 2 3.76 40.08 -12.33
C GLU A 2 2.38 39.54 -11.96
N ALA A 3 2.03 38.36 -12.48
CA ALA A 3 0.84 37.65 -12.09
C ALA A 3 0.90 37.37 -10.58
N ALA A 4 0.12 38.11 -9.79
CA ALA A 4 -0.03 37.85 -8.37
C ALA A 4 -0.44 36.38 -8.19
N ALA A 5 0.45 35.57 -7.63
CA ALA A 5 0.21 34.15 -7.40
C ALA A 5 -1.13 33.99 -6.68
N ALA A 6 -1.99 33.09 -7.19
CA ALA A 6 -3.27 32.81 -6.55
C ALA A 6 -3.03 32.50 -5.06
N PRO A 7 -3.75 33.16 -4.14
CA PRO A 7 -3.50 33.00 -2.70
C PRO A 7 -3.77 31.56 -2.23
N VAL A 8 -4.54 30.77 -2.99
CA VAL A 8 -4.82 29.36 -2.72
C VAL A 8 -3.97 28.47 -3.61
N ARG A 9 -3.29 27.49 -2.99
CA ARG A 9 -2.63 26.39 -3.69
C ARG A 9 -3.35 25.10 -3.35
N LEU A 10 -3.77 24.37 -4.38
CA LEU A 10 -4.43 23.07 -4.26
C LEU A 10 -3.48 21.97 -4.76
N TRP A 11 -3.61 20.77 -4.23
CA TRP A 11 -2.94 19.59 -4.75
C TRP A 11 -3.80 18.33 -4.56
N VAL A 12 -3.46 17.30 -5.33
CA VAL A 12 -4.11 15.99 -5.24
C VAL A 12 -3.55 15.22 -4.06
N ARG A 13 -4.44 14.66 -3.25
CA ARG A 13 -4.13 13.80 -2.11
C ARG A 13 -3.53 12.50 -2.61
N THR A 14 -2.39 12.10 -2.03
CA THR A 14 -1.67 10.88 -2.44
C THR A 14 -2.39 9.61 -1.98
N GLU A 15 -2.98 9.65 -0.78
CA GLU A 15 -3.50 8.47 -0.07
C GLU A 15 -4.61 7.71 -0.85
N PRO A 16 -5.63 8.37 -1.45
CA PRO A 16 -6.64 7.68 -2.26
C PRO A 16 -6.06 6.87 -3.42
N PHE A 17 -4.97 7.36 -4.02
CA PHE A 17 -4.33 6.69 -5.15
C PHE A 17 -3.35 5.60 -4.71
N LEU A 18 -2.55 5.88 -3.68
CA LEU A 18 -1.53 4.95 -3.19
C LEU A 18 -2.14 3.75 -2.47
N VAL A 19 -3.15 3.98 -1.64
CA VAL A 19 -3.77 2.92 -0.82
C VAL A 19 -5.05 2.43 -1.46
N GLY A 20 -5.86 3.33 -2.03
CA GLY A 20 -7.22 3.01 -2.47
C GLY A 20 -7.31 2.36 -3.86
N VAL A 21 -6.45 2.74 -4.81
CA VAL A 21 -6.55 2.25 -6.19
C VAL A 21 -5.99 0.84 -6.32
N LEU A 22 -6.76 -0.06 -6.94
CA LEU A 22 -6.28 -1.38 -7.32
C LEU A 22 -5.31 -1.25 -8.51
N PRO A 23 -4.12 -1.90 -8.48
CA PRO A 23 -3.10 -1.82 -9.53
C PRO A 23 -3.42 -2.69 -10.75
N VAL A 24 -4.68 -2.72 -11.14
CA VAL A 24 -5.21 -3.47 -12.27
C VAL A 24 -6.16 -2.58 -13.07
N PRO A 25 -6.33 -2.82 -14.38
CA PRO A 25 -7.38 -2.16 -15.14
C PRO A 25 -8.74 -2.39 -14.47
N PRO A 26 -9.58 -1.36 -14.31
CA PRO A 26 -10.88 -1.53 -13.70
C PRO A 26 -11.79 -2.39 -14.58
N PRO A 27 -12.78 -3.08 -14.00
CA PRO A 27 -13.78 -3.80 -14.77
C PRO A 27 -14.42 -2.91 -15.84
N PRO A 28 -14.76 -3.44 -17.04
CA PRO A 28 -15.26 -2.63 -18.15
C PRO A 28 -16.55 -1.88 -17.82
N ARG A 29 -17.39 -2.45 -16.93
CA ARG A 29 -18.63 -1.84 -16.45
C ARG A 29 -18.43 -0.81 -15.34
N LEU A 30 -17.20 -0.59 -14.87
CA LEU A 30 -16.86 0.50 -13.96
C LEU A 30 -16.56 1.81 -14.73
N SER A 31 -16.99 1.97 -15.98
CA SER A 31 -16.70 3.14 -16.81
C SER A 31 -17.43 4.40 -16.34
N PRO A 32 -16.98 5.62 -16.72
CA PRO A 32 -17.64 6.88 -16.36
C PRO A 32 -19.15 6.89 -16.64
N HIS A 33 -19.58 6.35 -17.80
CA HIS A 33 -20.99 6.18 -18.15
C HIS A 33 -21.81 5.41 -17.11
N TYR A 34 -21.31 4.27 -16.65
CA TYR A 34 -22.01 3.45 -15.66
C TYR A 34 -21.94 4.07 -14.27
N LEU A 35 -20.86 4.76 -13.92
CA LEU A 35 -20.79 5.51 -12.66
C LEU A 35 -21.83 6.63 -12.59
N ARG A 36 -22.06 7.37 -13.69
CA ARG A 36 -23.16 8.35 -13.76
C ARG A 36 -24.54 7.69 -13.59
N LYS A 37 -24.76 6.51 -14.20
CA LYS A 37 -26.00 5.73 -14.00
C LYS A 37 -26.15 5.27 -12.55
N THR A 38 -25.06 4.85 -11.91
CA THR A 38 -25.05 4.48 -10.49
C THR A 38 -25.38 5.68 -9.61
N ALA A 39 -24.84 6.86 -9.90
CA ALA A 39 -25.14 8.09 -9.18
C ALA A 39 -26.64 8.44 -9.26
N ALA A 40 -27.21 8.41 -10.47
CA ALA A 40 -28.65 8.64 -10.67
C ALA A 40 -29.50 7.61 -9.92
N TYR A 41 -29.17 6.32 -10.05
CA TYR A 41 -29.90 5.24 -9.36
C TYR A 41 -29.85 5.36 -7.84
N ALA A 42 -28.69 5.72 -7.27
CA ALA A 42 -28.54 5.90 -5.82
C ALA A 42 -29.40 7.06 -5.31
N ARG A 43 -29.48 8.17 -6.06
CA ARG A 43 -30.32 9.34 -5.73
C ARG A 43 -31.81 9.03 -5.87
N GLU A 44 -32.22 8.36 -6.94
CA GLU A 44 -33.61 7.90 -7.13
C GLU A 44 -34.10 7.00 -5.98
N ARG A 45 -33.18 6.26 -5.35
CA ARG A 45 -33.45 5.38 -4.19
C ARG A 45 -32.96 5.95 -2.86
N ALA A 46 -32.92 7.28 -2.72
CA ALA A 46 -32.58 7.91 -1.44
C ALA A 46 -33.46 7.40 -0.28
N ALA A 47 -34.75 7.17 -0.53
CA ALA A 47 -35.69 6.63 0.45
C ALA A 47 -35.36 5.19 0.93
N GLU A 48 -34.61 4.41 0.13
CA GLU A 48 -34.13 3.07 0.50
C GLU A 48 -32.75 3.12 1.20
N GLY A 49 -32.25 4.31 1.54
CA GLY A 49 -30.95 4.48 2.19
C GLY A 49 -29.76 4.26 1.25
N CYS A 50 -29.93 4.54 -0.06
CA CYS A 50 -28.83 4.50 -1.04
C CYS A 50 -28.11 5.84 -1.19
N PHE A 51 -28.68 6.94 -0.69
CA PHE A 51 -28.12 8.30 -0.73
C PHE A 51 -28.63 9.09 0.49
N PRO A 52 -27.81 9.95 1.15
CA PRO A 52 -26.42 10.34 0.81
C PRO A 52 -25.37 9.32 1.26
N ARG A 53 -25.73 8.35 2.12
CA ARG A 53 -24.84 7.26 2.51
C ARG A 53 -25.28 5.96 1.86
N LEU A 54 -24.39 5.34 1.08
CA LEU A 54 -24.63 4.09 0.39
C LEU A 54 -24.33 2.92 1.33
N SER A 55 -25.35 2.15 1.69
CA SER A 55 -25.19 0.93 2.49
C SER A 55 -24.58 -0.22 1.68
N TRP A 56 -23.90 -1.16 2.35
CA TRP A 56 -23.38 -2.37 1.70
C TRP A 56 -24.47 -3.14 0.92
N PRO A 57 -25.68 -3.40 1.46
CA PRO A 57 -26.72 -4.09 0.71
C PRO A 57 -27.16 -3.35 -0.56
N CYS A 58 -27.23 -2.02 -0.53
CA CYS A 58 -27.54 -1.22 -1.72
C CYS A 58 -26.39 -1.31 -2.75
N TRP A 59 -25.14 -1.15 -2.30
CA TRP A 59 -23.97 -1.29 -3.18
C TRP A 59 -23.89 -2.69 -3.80
N ARG A 60 -24.04 -3.76 -3.01
CA ARG A 60 -24.06 -5.15 -3.49
C ARG A 60 -25.10 -5.35 -4.58
N ARG A 61 -26.31 -4.82 -4.42
CA ARG A 61 -27.38 -4.87 -5.43
C ARG A 61 -26.98 -4.16 -6.73
N ILE A 62 -26.35 -3.00 -6.64
CA ILE A 62 -25.88 -2.22 -7.80
C ILE A 62 -24.71 -2.94 -8.48
N ALA A 63 -23.69 -3.29 -7.71
CA ALA A 63 -22.45 -3.88 -8.17
C ALA A 63 -22.68 -5.24 -8.84
N CYS A 64 -23.36 -6.15 -8.16
CA CYS A 64 -23.61 -7.50 -8.68
C CYS A 64 -24.73 -7.48 -9.74
N GLY A 65 -25.79 -6.71 -9.54
CA GLY A 65 -26.95 -6.71 -10.45
C GLY A 65 -26.73 -5.86 -11.72
N LYS A 66 -26.34 -4.60 -11.57
CA LYS A 66 -26.23 -3.64 -12.68
C LYS A 66 -24.83 -3.65 -13.30
N LEU A 67 -23.79 -3.63 -12.47
CA LEU A 67 -22.40 -3.61 -12.92
C LEU A 67 -21.84 -5.00 -13.20
N GLN A 68 -22.56 -6.08 -12.84
CA GLN A 68 -22.14 -7.47 -13.01
C GLN A 68 -20.74 -7.76 -12.45
N LEU A 69 -20.41 -7.14 -11.32
CA LEU A 69 -19.21 -7.45 -10.58
C LEU A 69 -19.42 -8.73 -9.78
N ASP A 70 -18.35 -9.51 -9.62
CA ASP A 70 -18.33 -10.57 -8.62
C ASP A 70 -18.54 -9.99 -7.22
N CYS A 71 -19.24 -10.73 -6.35
CA CYS A 71 -19.58 -10.25 -5.01
C CYS A 71 -18.33 -9.98 -4.15
N GLY A 72 -17.28 -10.79 -4.29
CA GLY A 72 -16.00 -10.59 -3.62
C GLY A 72 -15.29 -9.34 -4.11
N LEU A 73 -15.29 -9.08 -5.42
CA LEU A 73 -14.74 -7.84 -5.99
C LEU A 73 -15.55 -6.60 -5.59
N ALA A 74 -16.87 -6.71 -5.52
CA ALA A 74 -17.75 -5.65 -5.05
C ALA A 74 -17.46 -5.30 -3.57
N TRP A 75 -17.28 -6.33 -2.72
CA TRP A 75 -16.88 -6.17 -1.32
C TRP A 75 -15.50 -5.53 -1.22
N LEU A 76 -14.53 -6.01 -2.00
CA LEU A 76 -13.17 -5.46 -2.00
C LEU A 76 -13.15 -3.94 -2.25
N TYR A 77 -13.92 -3.44 -3.22
CA TYR A 77 -14.00 -1.98 -3.45
C TYR A 77 -14.62 -1.24 -2.26
N PHE A 78 -15.69 -1.79 -1.69
CA PHE A 78 -16.41 -1.18 -0.57
C PHE A 78 -15.56 -1.16 0.70
N GLU A 79 -14.99 -2.30 1.08
CA GLU A 79 -14.09 -2.47 2.22
C GLU A 79 -12.85 -1.59 2.09
N ARG A 80 -12.21 -1.56 0.91
CA ARG A 80 -11.01 -0.75 0.69
C ARG A 80 -11.28 0.74 0.85
N PHE A 81 -12.42 1.23 0.35
CA PHE A 81 -12.83 2.63 0.59
C PHE A 81 -13.15 2.89 2.06
N HIS A 82 -13.87 1.99 2.69
CA HIS A 82 -14.25 2.10 4.10
C HIS A 82 -13.03 2.13 5.03
N THR A 83 -12.03 1.26 4.81
CA THR A 83 -10.78 1.25 5.58
C THR A 83 -9.88 2.44 5.29
N LEU A 84 -9.89 2.97 4.04
CA LEU A 84 -9.16 4.18 3.70
C LEU A 84 -9.58 5.37 4.56
N LEU A 85 -10.89 5.51 4.82
CA LEU A 85 -11.45 6.59 5.63
C LEU A 85 -11.40 6.34 7.15
N ARG A 86 -11.46 5.09 7.61
CA ARG A 86 -11.42 4.74 9.04
C ARG A 86 -9.99 4.67 9.57
N ARG A 87 -9.58 5.74 10.26
CA ARG A 87 -8.24 5.90 10.83
C ARG A 87 -8.12 5.44 12.29
N ASP A 88 -9.23 5.22 12.98
CA ASP A 88 -9.28 4.86 14.41
C ASP A 88 -8.89 3.39 14.64
N PRO A 89 -7.78 3.12 15.34
CA PRO A 89 -7.34 1.76 15.66
C PRO A 89 -8.34 0.96 16.49
N LEU A 90 -9.00 1.58 17.48
CA LEU A 90 -9.91 0.89 18.40
C LEU A 90 -11.10 0.29 17.65
N ARG A 91 -11.76 1.11 16.82
CA ARG A 91 -12.88 0.66 15.97
C ARG A 91 -12.50 -0.42 14.97
N ARG A 92 -11.22 -0.52 14.58
CA ARG A 92 -10.74 -1.59 13.69
C ARG A 92 -10.56 -2.89 14.45
N LEU A 93 -10.08 -2.83 15.70
CA LEU A 93 -10.00 -3.97 16.59
C LEU A 93 -11.41 -4.49 16.95
N GLU A 94 -12.34 -3.61 17.31
CA GLU A 94 -13.76 -3.97 17.55
C GLU A 94 -14.39 -4.68 16.34
N TRP A 95 -14.11 -4.19 15.12
CA TRP A 95 -14.57 -4.85 13.90
C TRP A 95 -13.93 -6.22 13.71
N ALA A 96 -12.62 -6.34 13.94
CA ALA A 96 -11.90 -7.60 13.81
C ALA A 96 -12.40 -8.65 14.82
N GLU A 97 -12.69 -8.25 16.07
CA GLU A 97 -13.31 -9.10 17.08
C GLU A 97 -14.71 -9.56 16.66
N THR A 98 -15.53 -8.63 16.16
CA THR A 98 -16.87 -8.94 15.67
C THR A 98 -16.84 -9.92 14.50
N GLU A 99 -15.94 -9.70 13.54
CA GLU A 99 -15.76 -10.60 12.39
C GLU A 99 -15.21 -11.97 12.82
N ALA A 100 -14.24 -12.02 13.73
CA ALA A 100 -13.68 -13.27 14.24
C ALA A 100 -14.71 -14.08 15.07
N ALA A 101 -15.69 -13.42 15.68
CA ALA A 101 -16.77 -14.06 16.43
C ALA A 101 -17.87 -14.65 15.53
N CYS A 102 -17.95 -14.26 14.25
CA CYS A 102 -18.94 -14.78 13.31
C CYS A 102 -18.67 -16.27 13.03
N ALA A 103 -19.64 -17.13 13.32
CA ALA A 103 -19.56 -18.58 13.11
C ALA A 103 -19.90 -18.99 11.67
N SER A 104 -20.58 -18.12 10.91
CA SER A 104 -21.02 -18.40 9.54
C SER A 104 -20.85 -17.20 8.60
N ALA A 105 -20.84 -17.49 7.29
CA ALA A 105 -20.80 -16.44 6.27
C ALA A 105 -22.04 -15.54 6.29
N ASP A 106 -23.19 -16.05 6.74
CA ASP A 106 -24.44 -15.30 6.85
C ASP A 106 -24.39 -14.30 8.02
N GLU A 107 -23.83 -14.69 9.17
CA GLU A 107 -23.58 -13.78 10.30
C GLU A 107 -22.61 -12.66 9.90
N LEU A 108 -21.52 -13.01 9.21
CA LEU A 108 -20.59 -12.01 8.70
C LEU A 108 -21.28 -11.05 7.73
N GLU A 109 -22.12 -11.55 6.83
CA GLU A 109 -22.88 -10.70 5.90
C GLU A 109 -23.88 -9.78 6.63
N GLN A 110 -24.47 -10.22 7.74
CA GLN A 110 -25.30 -9.37 8.60
C GLN A 110 -24.48 -8.25 9.23
N GLU A 111 -23.27 -8.51 9.72
CA GLU A 111 -22.38 -7.47 10.24
C GLU A 111 -21.98 -6.48 9.14
N ARG A 112 -21.64 -6.98 7.94
CA ARG A 112 -21.33 -6.14 6.76
C ARG A 112 -22.51 -5.25 6.36
N SER A 113 -23.74 -5.74 6.53
CA SER A 113 -24.96 -4.98 6.18
C SER A 113 -25.14 -3.69 6.97
N LYS A 114 -24.52 -3.58 8.15
CA LYS A 114 -24.53 -2.39 9.01
C LYS A 114 -23.62 -1.27 8.48
N LEU A 115 -22.72 -1.58 7.54
CA LEU A 115 -21.77 -0.62 7.00
C LEU A 115 -22.40 0.27 5.92
N SER A 116 -22.00 1.53 5.93
CA SER A 116 -22.37 2.52 4.91
C SER A 116 -21.24 3.51 4.68
N VAL A 117 -21.21 4.09 3.49
CA VAL A 117 -20.15 5.00 3.02
C VAL A 117 -20.76 6.25 2.38
N ASP A 118 -20.04 7.38 2.36
CA ASP A 118 -20.49 8.56 1.62
C ASP A 118 -20.57 8.25 0.12
N THR A 119 -21.75 8.45 -0.48
CA THR A 119 -22.04 7.98 -1.84
C THR A 119 -21.18 8.72 -2.87
N LEU A 120 -21.03 10.04 -2.72
CA LEU A 120 -20.32 10.87 -3.69
C LEU A 120 -18.81 10.63 -3.62
N GLN A 121 -18.25 10.53 -2.41
CA GLN A 121 -16.85 10.17 -2.24
C GLN A 121 -16.56 8.74 -2.73
N PHE A 122 -17.48 7.80 -2.50
CA PHE A 122 -17.33 6.43 -3.00
C PHE A 122 -17.39 6.37 -4.53
N LEU A 123 -18.26 7.16 -5.18
CA LEU A 123 -18.27 7.28 -6.64
C LEU A 123 -16.97 7.86 -7.19
N LEU A 124 -16.40 8.88 -6.55
CA LEU A 124 -15.07 9.40 -6.89
C LEU A 124 -13.99 8.34 -6.70
N PHE A 125 -14.05 7.56 -5.61
CA PHE A 125 -13.14 6.46 -5.36
C PHE A 125 -13.20 5.37 -6.45
N LEU A 126 -14.40 5.02 -6.91
CA LEU A 126 -14.57 4.09 -8.04
C LEU A 126 -14.07 4.72 -9.35
N TYR A 127 -14.27 6.02 -9.54
CA TYR A 127 -13.81 6.74 -10.72
C TYR A 127 -12.28 6.76 -10.82
N ILE A 128 -11.55 7.01 -9.72
CA ILE A 128 -10.08 7.07 -9.75
C ILE A 128 -9.42 5.72 -10.07
N GLN A 129 -10.15 4.60 -9.99
CA GLN A 129 -9.67 3.29 -10.47
C GLN A 129 -9.31 3.33 -11.96
N GLN A 130 -9.87 4.27 -12.72
CA GLN A 130 -9.57 4.48 -14.15
C GLN A 130 -8.13 4.94 -14.41
N VAL A 131 -7.35 5.32 -13.39
CA VAL A 131 -5.93 5.70 -13.56
C VAL A 131 -5.08 4.57 -14.17
N ASN A 132 -5.48 3.32 -13.93
CA ASN A 132 -4.81 2.12 -14.44
C ASN A 132 -5.38 1.63 -15.78
N LYS A 133 -6.28 2.39 -16.40
CA LYS A 133 -6.78 2.06 -17.74
C LYS A 133 -5.67 2.26 -18.78
N VAL A 134 -5.35 1.20 -19.51
CA VAL A 134 -4.40 1.24 -20.63
C VAL A 134 -4.99 2.08 -21.77
N SER A 135 -4.35 3.21 -22.09
CA SER A 135 -4.76 4.06 -23.22
C SER A 135 -3.85 3.80 -24.43
N LEU A 136 -4.40 3.11 -25.44
CA LEU A 136 -3.69 2.80 -26.69
C LEU A 136 -3.28 4.06 -27.49
N ARG A 137 -3.99 5.18 -27.31
CA ARG A 137 -3.66 6.47 -27.97
C ARG A 137 -2.29 7.02 -27.56
N ARG A 138 -1.77 6.66 -26.37
CA ARG A 138 -0.42 7.04 -25.93
C ARG A 138 0.68 6.13 -26.50
N SER A 139 0.37 4.89 -26.89
CA SER A 139 1.33 3.97 -27.53
C SER A 139 1.53 4.24 -29.02
N LEU A 140 0.66 5.03 -29.66
CA LEU A 140 0.80 5.43 -31.06
C LEU A 140 1.76 6.61 -31.26
N ILE A 141 2.26 7.20 -30.17
CA ILE A 141 3.32 8.22 -30.20
C ILE A 141 4.51 7.63 -29.43
N GLY A 142 5.26 6.77 -30.11
CA GLY A 142 6.53 6.25 -29.60
C GLY A 142 6.62 4.72 -29.52
N GLU A 143 7.35 4.21 -30.51
CA GLU A 143 8.15 2.98 -30.50
C GLU A 143 7.51 1.71 -31.08
N GLU A 144 8.02 1.40 -32.27
CA GLU A 144 7.79 0.19 -33.05
C GLU A 144 8.26 -1.07 -32.30
N TRP A 145 7.48 -2.12 -32.52
CA TRP A 145 7.72 -3.49 -32.07
C TRP A 145 9.09 -4.04 -32.49
N PRO A 146 9.87 -4.71 -31.62
CA PRO A 146 10.98 -5.52 -32.08
C PRO A 146 10.56 -6.98 -32.28
N SER A 147 10.66 -7.42 -33.53
CA SER A 147 10.76 -8.81 -33.97
C SER A 147 11.98 -9.52 -33.35
N LEU A 148 11.86 -10.83 -33.16
CA LEU A 148 12.95 -11.71 -32.69
C LEU A 148 14.11 -11.76 -33.70
N ARG A 149 15.28 -11.22 -33.32
CA ARG A 149 16.61 -11.88 -33.37
C ARG A 149 17.73 -10.86 -33.08
N THR A 150 18.77 -11.36 -32.43
CA THR A 150 20.14 -10.80 -32.26
C THR A 150 20.42 -9.85 -31.08
N ARG A 151 21.40 -10.28 -30.25
CA ARG A 151 22.02 -9.58 -29.11
C ARG A 151 22.85 -8.38 -29.54
N SER A 152 22.78 -7.27 -28.79
CA SER A 152 23.92 -6.64 -28.07
C SER A 152 23.43 -5.44 -27.22
N PRO A 153 24.12 -5.07 -26.12
CA PRO A 153 23.57 -4.21 -25.09
C PRO A 153 23.93 -2.73 -25.32
N SER A 154 22.90 -1.87 -25.39
CA SER A 154 23.06 -0.42 -25.25
C SER A 154 22.02 0.14 -24.29
N LEU A 155 22.47 1.11 -23.49
CA LEU A 155 21.76 1.78 -22.41
C LEU A 155 20.37 2.27 -22.84
N THR A 156 19.43 2.20 -21.89
CA THR A 156 18.02 2.64 -21.97
C THR A 156 17.04 1.69 -22.65
N GLY A 157 16.82 0.52 -22.04
CA GLY A 157 15.69 -0.36 -22.37
C GLY A 157 14.54 -0.19 -21.38
N LYS A 158 13.49 0.55 -21.74
CA LYS A 158 12.18 0.49 -21.06
C LYS A 158 11.45 -0.76 -21.57
N SER A 159 11.17 -1.69 -20.66
CA SER A 159 10.26 -2.81 -20.90
C SER A 159 8.92 -2.56 -20.18
N ALA A 160 7.87 -3.08 -20.79
CA ALA A 160 6.44 -3.07 -20.45
C ALA A 160 6.02 -2.64 -19.02
N SER A 161 4.95 -1.81 -18.97
CA SER A 161 4.15 -1.49 -17.78
C SER A 161 4.82 -0.60 -16.72
N GLU A 162 5.11 0.66 -17.04
CA GLU A 162 5.18 1.69 -15.99
C GLU A 162 3.78 1.86 -15.39
N ASN A 163 3.53 1.24 -14.23
CA ASN A 163 2.32 1.44 -13.43
C ASN A 163 2.26 2.91 -12.97
N LYS A 164 1.44 3.72 -13.66
CA LYS A 164 1.29 5.18 -13.48
C LYS A 164 0.66 5.57 -12.14
N ASN A 165 0.23 4.61 -11.32
CA ASN A 165 -0.47 4.86 -10.05
C ASN A 165 0.47 5.03 -8.85
N TRP A 166 1.79 4.99 -9.00
CA TRP A 166 2.74 5.16 -7.89
C TRP A 166 3.53 6.47 -7.98
N ASN A 167 3.00 7.49 -8.63
CA ASN A 167 3.66 8.78 -8.81
C ASN A 167 2.65 9.93 -8.64
N ASP A 168 2.98 10.88 -7.77
CA ASP A 168 2.12 12.01 -7.42
C ASP A 168 1.91 12.96 -8.61
N GLN A 169 2.87 13.02 -9.55
CA GLN A 169 2.69 13.77 -10.81
C GLN A 169 1.65 13.12 -11.72
N ASP A 170 1.66 11.80 -11.84
CA ASP A 170 0.71 11.06 -12.66
C ASP A 170 -0.71 11.15 -12.07
N HIS A 171 -0.84 11.13 -10.74
CA HIS A 171 -2.11 11.40 -10.06
C HIS A 171 -2.64 12.80 -10.35
N CYS A 172 -1.77 13.82 -10.25
CA CYS A 172 -2.14 15.20 -10.56
C CYS A 172 -2.57 15.35 -12.02
N ALA A 173 -1.81 14.80 -12.97
CA ALA A 173 -2.14 14.82 -14.39
C ALA A 173 -3.45 14.06 -14.68
N PHE A 174 -3.71 12.95 -14.00
CA PHE A 174 -4.97 12.21 -14.10
C PHE A 174 -6.16 13.06 -13.63
N VAL A 175 -6.08 13.65 -12.43
CA VAL A 175 -7.16 14.52 -11.92
C VAL A 175 -7.37 15.73 -12.81
N GLN A 176 -6.30 16.39 -13.26
CA GLN A 176 -6.41 17.51 -14.19
C GLN A 176 -7.11 17.10 -15.48
N SER A 177 -6.70 16.00 -16.12
CA SER A 177 -7.32 15.56 -17.38
C SER A 177 -8.78 15.13 -17.23
N HIS A 178 -9.17 14.60 -16.06
CA HIS A 178 -10.53 14.07 -15.82
C HIS A 178 -11.40 14.99 -14.95
N LEU A 179 -10.94 16.19 -14.58
CA LEU A 179 -11.64 17.07 -13.64
C LEU A 179 -13.08 17.39 -14.08
N LEU A 180 -13.28 17.61 -15.38
CA LEU A 180 -14.59 17.91 -15.94
C LEU A 180 -15.55 16.72 -15.75
N GLU A 181 -15.12 15.50 -16.08
CA GLU A 181 -15.92 14.28 -15.92
C GLU A 181 -16.18 13.97 -14.44
N MET A 182 -15.21 14.22 -13.55
CA MET A 182 -15.39 14.08 -12.10
C MET A 182 -16.43 15.08 -11.55
N LEU A 183 -16.43 16.32 -12.03
CA LEU A 183 -17.44 17.31 -11.66
C LEU A 183 -18.82 16.94 -12.20
N GLU A 184 -18.90 16.48 -13.46
CA GLU A 184 -20.16 15.98 -14.04
C GLU A 184 -20.72 14.77 -13.29
N LEU A 185 -19.86 13.87 -12.80
CA LEU A 185 -20.28 12.73 -11.99
C LEU A 185 -20.99 13.15 -10.68
N LEU A 186 -20.65 14.34 -10.18
CA LEU A 186 -21.19 14.88 -8.93
C LEU A 186 -22.42 15.79 -9.12
N LEU A 187 -22.74 16.17 -10.36
CA LEU A 187 -23.93 16.96 -10.66
C LEU A 187 -25.22 16.20 -10.37
N GLU A 188 -26.31 16.95 -10.23
CA GLU A 188 -27.64 16.36 -10.13
C GLU A 188 -28.06 15.77 -11.49
N PRO A 189 -28.69 14.58 -11.53
CA PRO A 189 -29.04 13.90 -12.78
C PRO A 189 -29.90 14.75 -13.74
N GLU A 190 -30.74 15.62 -13.21
CA GLU A 190 -31.62 16.51 -13.98
C GLU A 190 -30.83 17.56 -14.77
N GLN A 191 -29.69 18.02 -14.23
CA GLN A 191 -28.84 19.02 -14.87
C GLN A 191 -28.09 18.45 -16.08
N LEU A 192 -27.88 17.14 -16.12
CA LEU A 192 -27.24 16.43 -17.24
C LEU A 192 -28.22 16.08 -18.37
N ARG A 193 -29.54 16.20 -18.14
CA ARG A 193 -30.60 15.86 -19.11
C ARG A 193 -31.06 17.05 -19.97
N GLY A 194 -30.49 18.25 -19.80
CA GLY A 194 -30.91 19.48 -20.48
C GLY A 194 -30.67 19.53 -22.00
N ASP A 195 -31.63 20.13 -22.72
CA ASP A 195 -31.84 20.08 -24.17
C ASP A 195 -30.68 20.50 -25.10
N SER A 196 -30.67 19.82 -26.24
CA SER A 196 -29.85 20.01 -27.43
C SER A 196 -29.82 21.46 -27.95
N SER A 197 -28.72 22.17 -27.71
CA SER A 197 -28.10 23.15 -28.63
C SER A 197 -26.95 23.96 -28.00
N SER A 198 -26.70 23.85 -26.69
CA SER A 198 -25.54 24.47 -26.02
C SER A 198 -24.88 23.51 -25.04
N HIS A 199 -23.58 23.65 -24.79
CA HIS A 199 -22.84 22.77 -23.88
C HIS A 199 -23.55 22.73 -22.49
N PRO A 200 -23.99 21.55 -22.00
CA PRO A 200 -24.88 21.40 -20.84
C PRO A 200 -24.29 21.95 -19.51
N THR A 201 -23.00 22.26 -19.50
CA THR A 201 -22.27 22.66 -18.29
C THR A 201 -22.28 24.16 -18.01
N HIS A 202 -22.65 25.04 -18.95
CA HIS A 202 -22.49 26.50 -18.78
C HIS A 202 -23.48 27.13 -17.77
N ARG A 203 -24.63 26.49 -17.53
CA ARG A 203 -25.65 26.91 -16.54
C ARG A 203 -25.74 26.00 -15.31
N SER A 204 -24.95 24.93 -15.28
CA SER A 204 -24.98 23.96 -14.19
C SER A 204 -24.40 24.52 -12.90
N LEU A 205 -24.98 24.11 -11.77
CA LEU A 205 -24.55 24.49 -10.42
C LEU A 205 -24.02 23.25 -9.70
N VAL A 206 -22.82 23.36 -9.14
CA VAL A 206 -22.20 22.31 -8.30
C VAL A 206 -22.57 22.59 -6.85
N SER A 207 -23.20 21.64 -6.18
CA SER A 207 -23.63 21.80 -4.78
C SER A 207 -22.45 21.87 -3.81
N TYR A 208 -22.69 22.38 -2.61
CA TYR A 208 -21.69 22.37 -1.55
C TYR A 208 -21.24 20.94 -1.20
N GLU A 209 -22.18 19.98 -1.16
CA GLU A 209 -21.94 18.58 -0.85
C GLU A 209 -21.02 17.91 -1.89
N ALA A 210 -21.17 18.27 -3.17
CA ALA A 210 -20.27 17.81 -4.24
C ALA A 210 -18.83 18.32 -4.03
N VAL A 211 -18.65 19.56 -3.58
CA VAL A 211 -17.31 20.11 -3.25
C VAL A 211 -16.75 19.47 -1.98
N CYS A 212 -17.59 19.18 -0.98
CA CYS A 212 -17.21 18.36 0.18
C CYS A 212 -16.71 16.98 -0.27
N ALA A 213 -17.40 16.32 -1.21
CA ALA A 213 -16.97 15.05 -1.76
C ALA A 213 -15.63 15.14 -2.48
N LEU A 214 -15.39 16.19 -3.29
CA LEU A 214 -14.09 16.42 -3.95
C LEU A 214 -12.93 16.63 -2.96
N SER A 215 -13.21 17.01 -1.72
CA SER A 215 -12.19 17.12 -0.66
C SER A 215 -11.56 15.75 -0.30
N PHE A 216 -12.20 14.65 -0.72
CA PHE A 216 -11.60 13.31 -0.70
C PHE A 216 -10.34 13.23 -1.57
N LEU A 217 -10.30 13.93 -2.71
CA LEU A 217 -9.21 13.87 -3.68
C LEU A 217 -8.29 15.10 -3.64
N ILE A 218 -8.80 16.26 -3.23
CA ILE A 218 -8.08 17.54 -3.31
C ILE A 218 -8.08 18.22 -1.96
N GLU A 219 -6.93 18.73 -1.57
CA GLU A 219 -6.75 19.58 -0.39
C GLU A 219 -5.82 20.74 -0.77
N GLY A 220 -5.60 21.68 0.15
CA GLY A 220 -4.74 22.81 -0.16
C GLY A 220 -4.40 23.68 1.03
N THR A 221 -3.86 24.86 0.72
CA THR A 221 -3.46 25.86 1.72
C THR A 221 -3.59 27.27 1.16
N VAL A 222 -3.72 28.22 2.07
CA VAL A 222 -3.63 29.67 1.80
C VAL A 222 -2.32 30.29 2.30
N ASN A 223 -1.56 29.59 3.16
CA ASN A 223 -0.44 30.15 3.94
C ASN A 223 0.85 29.34 3.80
N LYS A 224 1.45 29.32 2.59
CA LYS A 224 2.75 28.67 2.32
C LYS A 224 2.88 27.27 2.99
N SER A 225 1.83 26.45 2.93
CA SER A 225 1.75 25.06 3.43
C SER A 225 1.91 24.86 4.95
N ARG A 226 1.64 25.87 5.79
CA ARG A 226 1.63 25.68 7.27
C ARG A 226 0.41 24.94 7.80
N THR A 227 -0.75 25.25 7.23
CA THR A 227 -2.03 24.62 7.58
C THR A 227 -2.66 24.08 6.32
N ILE A 228 -3.09 22.83 6.37
CA ILE A 228 -3.77 22.14 5.27
C ILE A 228 -5.25 22.21 5.56
N HIS A 229 -6.02 22.54 4.54
CA HIS A 229 -7.47 22.61 4.60
C HIS A 229 -8.08 21.72 3.52
N PRO A 230 -9.22 21.08 3.81
CA PRO A 230 -9.99 20.40 2.78
C PRO A 230 -10.50 21.41 1.73
N LEU A 231 -10.72 20.92 0.51
CA LEU A 231 -11.10 21.78 -0.61
C LEU A 231 -12.34 22.64 -0.33
N HIS A 232 -13.37 22.07 0.31
CA HIS A 232 -14.63 22.78 0.55
C HIS A 232 -14.47 24.00 1.47
N GLU A 233 -13.59 23.95 2.48
CA GLU A 233 -13.28 25.11 3.32
C GLU A 233 -12.58 26.22 2.51
N LEU A 234 -11.61 25.84 1.68
CA LEU A 234 -10.89 26.78 0.81
C LEU A 234 -11.81 27.40 -0.24
N ALA A 235 -12.74 26.62 -0.79
CA ALA A 235 -13.71 27.10 -1.76
C ALA A 235 -14.69 28.12 -1.14
N LEU A 236 -14.97 28.02 0.17
CA LEU A 236 -15.78 28.98 0.91
C LEU A 236 -14.99 30.22 1.38
N TRP A 237 -13.68 30.29 1.16
CA TRP A 237 -12.90 31.46 1.51
C TRP A 237 -13.28 32.66 0.62
N GLN A 238 -13.70 33.76 1.25
CA GLN A 238 -14.33 34.91 0.54
C GLN A 238 -13.53 35.46 -0.64
N PRO A 239 -12.19 35.61 -0.57
CA PRO A 239 -11.38 36.07 -1.71
C PRO A 239 -11.53 35.22 -2.98
N CYS A 240 -11.94 33.95 -2.86
CA CYS A 240 -12.11 33.04 -3.97
C CYS A 240 -13.50 33.06 -4.61
N HIS A 241 -14.52 33.62 -3.95
CA HIS A 241 -15.93 33.54 -4.40
C HIS A 241 -16.14 34.08 -5.82
N ARG A 242 -15.44 35.18 -6.17
CA ARG A 242 -15.50 35.76 -7.52
C ARG A 242 -14.93 34.81 -8.58
N GLN A 243 -13.88 34.07 -8.23
CA GLN A 243 -13.14 33.19 -9.14
C GLN A 243 -13.82 31.83 -9.30
N ASN A 244 -14.26 31.22 -8.19
CA ASN A 244 -14.91 29.92 -8.18
C ASN A 244 -16.42 29.98 -8.42
N GLY A 245 -17.02 31.18 -8.38
CA GLY A 245 -18.43 31.39 -8.67
C GLY A 245 -19.38 30.91 -7.57
N TYR A 246 -18.96 30.89 -6.31
CA TYR A 246 -19.82 30.59 -5.17
C TYR A 246 -20.93 31.63 -4.99
N SER A 247 -22.15 31.15 -4.75
CA SER A 247 -23.32 31.97 -4.39
C SER A 247 -23.80 31.61 -3.00
N LYS A 248 -23.85 32.60 -2.10
CA LYS A 248 -24.40 32.44 -0.74
C LYS A 248 -25.88 32.09 -0.74
N VAL A 249 -26.62 32.55 -1.75
CA VAL A 249 -28.09 32.35 -1.85
C VAL A 249 -28.42 30.90 -2.18
N SER A 250 -27.79 30.35 -3.23
CA SER A 250 -28.04 28.97 -3.65
C SER A 250 -27.16 27.95 -2.92
N ARG A 251 -26.19 28.41 -2.11
CA ARG A 251 -25.15 27.57 -1.47
C ARG A 251 -24.46 26.63 -2.47
N ALA A 252 -24.21 27.14 -3.67
CA ALA A 252 -23.68 26.36 -4.79
C ALA A 252 -22.67 27.18 -5.59
N PHE A 253 -21.90 26.48 -6.43
CA PHE A 253 -20.85 27.05 -7.26
C PHE A 253 -21.25 26.98 -8.74
N SER A 254 -20.93 28.03 -9.49
CA SER A 254 -21.02 27.97 -10.96
C SER A 254 -20.03 26.95 -11.51
N PHE A 255 -20.53 25.92 -12.19
CA PHE A 255 -19.69 24.84 -12.76
C PHE A 255 -18.49 25.34 -13.57
N PRO A 256 -18.64 26.21 -14.60
CA PRO A 256 -17.52 26.63 -15.42
C PRO A 256 -16.53 27.57 -14.70
N ARG A 257 -16.94 28.20 -13.59
CA ARG A 257 -16.05 29.02 -12.76
C ARG A 257 -15.27 28.15 -11.80
N LEU A 258 -15.93 27.22 -11.11
CA LEU A 258 -15.31 26.27 -10.21
C LEU A 258 -14.26 25.41 -10.93
N GLU A 259 -14.61 24.85 -12.09
CA GLU A 259 -13.72 24.01 -12.89
C GLU A 259 -12.42 24.76 -13.27
N ARG A 260 -12.57 25.99 -13.80
CA ARG A 260 -11.43 26.83 -14.19
C ARG A 260 -10.57 27.21 -12.98
N TRP A 261 -11.21 27.55 -11.86
CA TRP A 261 -10.52 27.91 -10.62
C TRP A 261 -9.70 26.73 -10.09
N LEU A 262 -10.30 25.53 -9.99
CA LEU A 262 -9.61 24.31 -9.57
C LEU A 262 -8.39 24.04 -10.45
N ARG A 263 -8.53 24.10 -11.78
CA ARG A 263 -7.39 23.94 -12.70
C ARG A 263 -6.28 24.96 -12.46
N SER A 264 -6.65 26.22 -12.26
CA SER A 264 -5.67 27.30 -12.06
C SER A 264 -4.91 27.20 -10.74
N CYS A 265 -5.52 26.58 -9.72
CA CYS A 265 -4.94 26.43 -8.39
C CYS A 265 -4.23 25.09 -8.16
N LEU A 266 -4.45 24.09 -9.01
CA LEU A 266 -3.82 22.77 -8.88
C LEU A 266 -2.31 22.82 -9.16
N THR A 267 -1.54 22.35 -8.19
CA THR A 267 -0.07 22.31 -8.19
C THR A 267 0.44 20.91 -7.85
N THR A 268 1.76 20.71 -7.89
CA THR A 268 2.39 19.46 -7.44
C THR A 268 2.21 19.30 -5.93
N ASN A 269 1.95 18.07 -5.48
CA ASN A 269 1.80 17.78 -4.06
C ASN A 269 3.12 18.07 -3.30
N PRO A 270 3.15 19.01 -2.33
CA PRO A 270 4.36 19.36 -1.60
C PRO A 270 4.81 18.29 -0.58
N PHE A 271 3.98 17.29 -0.32
CA PHE A 271 4.25 16.17 0.59
C PHE A 271 4.39 14.82 -0.14
N GLY A 272 4.22 14.82 -1.47
CA GLY A 272 4.28 13.62 -2.30
C GLY A 272 5.70 13.11 -2.58
N MET A 273 5.79 12.04 -3.36
CA MET A 273 7.05 11.41 -3.74
C MET A 273 7.98 12.36 -4.49
N THR A 274 7.46 13.19 -5.39
CA THR A 274 8.25 14.16 -6.15
C THR A 274 8.93 15.17 -5.24
N ALA A 275 8.19 15.71 -4.26
CA ALA A 275 8.74 16.65 -3.28
C ALA A 275 9.77 15.97 -2.37
N CYS A 276 9.49 14.73 -1.93
CA CYS A 276 10.42 13.92 -1.15
C CYS A 276 11.76 13.69 -1.89
N LEU A 277 11.73 13.40 -3.19
CA LEU A 277 12.95 13.18 -3.97
C LEU A 277 13.71 14.46 -4.30
N LYS A 278 13.00 15.57 -4.57
CA LYS A 278 13.61 16.85 -4.98
C LYS A 278 14.14 17.66 -3.80
N SER A 279 13.33 17.78 -2.74
CA SER A 279 13.55 18.69 -1.61
C SER A 279 13.42 18.01 -0.25
N GLY A 280 13.28 16.68 -0.23
CA GLY A 280 13.23 15.90 1.01
C GLY A 280 14.57 15.87 1.73
N LYS A 281 14.51 15.59 3.04
CA LYS A 281 15.70 15.34 3.84
C LYS A 281 16.30 14.02 3.38
N LYS A 282 17.51 14.07 2.81
CA LYS A 282 18.30 12.86 2.55
C LYS A 282 18.75 12.31 3.89
N LEU A 283 18.21 11.16 4.27
CA LEU A 283 18.63 10.49 5.48
C LEU A 283 19.91 9.74 5.17
N THR A 284 20.99 10.09 5.86
CA THR A 284 22.20 9.28 5.87
C THR A 284 21.97 8.11 6.82
N TRP A 285 21.47 7.01 6.29
CA TRP A 285 21.54 5.73 6.98
C TRP A 285 22.94 5.18 6.71
N THR A 286 23.85 5.48 7.64
CA THR A 286 25.25 5.07 7.59
C THR A 286 25.34 3.58 7.86
N GLN A 287 25.99 2.83 6.97
CA GLN A 287 26.61 1.58 7.35
C GLN A 287 27.86 1.33 6.50
N GLN A 288 28.95 0.96 7.17
CA GLN A 288 30.27 0.70 6.57
C GLN A 288 30.30 -0.75 6.06
N VAL A 289 30.76 -0.95 4.82
CA VAL A 289 31.18 -2.24 4.27
C VAL A 289 32.51 -2.03 3.54
N GLU A 290 33.46 -2.94 3.77
CA GLU A 290 34.77 -3.12 3.11
C GLU A 290 35.18 -2.06 2.07
N GLY A 291 35.79 -0.97 2.55
CA GLY A 291 36.60 -0.05 1.73
C GLY A 291 35.89 0.84 0.71
N THR A 292 34.62 0.58 0.34
CA THR A 292 33.83 1.47 -0.53
C THR A 292 32.41 1.68 -0.02
N ILE A 293 32.16 2.90 0.49
CA ILE A 293 30.85 3.32 1.01
C ILE A 293 29.86 3.50 -0.16
N ARG A 294 29.01 2.51 -0.45
CA ARG A 294 27.80 2.73 -1.25
C ARG A 294 26.62 3.04 -0.33
N ARG A 295 26.24 4.33 -0.30
CA ARG A 295 25.14 4.84 0.52
C ARG A 295 23.79 4.38 -0.03
N ALA A 296 22.96 3.76 0.81
CA ALA A 296 21.54 3.60 0.53
C ALA A 296 20.92 4.99 0.28
N LYS A 297 20.15 5.14 -0.80
CA LYS A 297 19.47 6.41 -1.10
C LYS A 297 18.15 6.45 -0.36
N VAL A 298 18.17 7.10 0.80
CA VAL A 298 16.99 7.29 1.64
C VAL A 298 16.57 8.75 1.59
N ALA A 299 15.34 8.99 1.16
CA ALA A 299 14.72 10.31 1.14
C ALA A 299 13.48 10.28 2.04
N CYS A 300 13.33 11.31 2.86
CA CYS A 300 12.13 11.53 3.66
C CYS A 300 11.54 12.90 3.32
N SER A 301 10.21 13.01 3.33
CA SER A 301 9.52 14.30 3.23
C SER A 301 10.09 15.28 4.27
N SER A 302 10.49 16.47 3.82
CA SER A 302 11.12 17.50 4.67
C SER A 302 10.08 18.32 5.46
N CYS A 303 8.85 18.40 4.96
CA CYS A 303 7.72 19.05 5.62
C CYS A 303 6.88 18.02 6.35
N VAL A 304 6.73 18.21 7.68
CA VAL A 304 5.85 17.41 8.52
C VAL A 304 4.65 18.30 8.85
N ALA A 305 3.48 17.97 8.30
CA ALA A 305 2.21 18.56 8.71
C ALA A 305 1.48 17.54 9.60
N PRO A 306 0.83 17.96 10.71
CA PRO A 306 0.23 17.03 11.68
C PRO A 306 -0.76 16.03 11.09
N GLU A 307 -1.43 16.40 10.00
CA GLU A 307 -2.47 15.60 9.35
C GLU A 307 -1.98 14.77 8.15
N VAL A 308 -0.68 14.85 7.81
CA VAL A 308 -0.10 14.18 6.65
C VAL A 308 0.92 13.13 7.08
N PHE A 309 0.66 11.90 6.66
CA PHE A 309 1.58 10.78 6.85
C PHE A 309 2.91 11.02 6.12
N PRO A 310 4.06 10.81 6.79
CA PRO A 310 5.37 11.00 6.17
C PRO A 310 5.57 10.10 4.94
N MET A 311 6.31 10.60 3.95
CA MET A 311 6.71 9.82 2.77
C MET A 311 8.19 9.45 2.89
N VAL A 312 8.50 8.16 2.97
CA VAL A 312 9.88 7.65 3.05
C VAL A 312 10.18 6.76 1.83
N ILE A 313 11.26 7.08 1.12
CA ILE A 313 11.69 6.32 -0.05
C ILE A 313 13.09 5.77 0.23
N VAL A 314 13.20 4.45 0.23
CA VAL A 314 14.47 3.72 0.34
C VAL A 314 14.73 3.09 -1.01
N SER A 315 15.88 3.41 -1.61
CA SER A 315 16.19 2.90 -2.94
C SER A 315 17.65 2.54 -3.14
N GLN A 316 17.88 1.62 -4.09
CA GLN A 316 19.22 1.21 -4.53
C GLN A 316 20.08 0.62 -3.39
N VAL A 317 19.46 -0.12 -2.47
CA VAL A 317 20.17 -0.91 -1.47
C VAL A 317 20.69 -2.18 -2.16
N TYR A 318 21.99 -2.46 -2.01
CA TYR A 318 22.63 -3.59 -2.68
C TYR A 318 23.64 -4.26 -1.76
N LYS A 319 23.55 -5.59 -1.59
CA LYS A 319 24.46 -6.38 -0.73
C LYS A 319 24.61 -5.83 0.68
N GLN A 320 23.49 -5.40 1.26
CA GLN A 320 23.48 -4.70 2.55
C GLN A 320 22.32 -5.15 3.42
N THR A 321 22.57 -5.15 4.73
CA THR A 321 21.51 -5.18 5.74
C THR A 321 21.19 -3.76 6.18
N LEU A 322 19.91 -3.41 6.20
CA LEU A 322 19.39 -2.15 6.68
C LEU A 322 18.39 -2.43 7.78
N ALA A 323 18.63 -1.92 8.98
CA ALA A 323 17.70 -2.06 10.09
C ALA A 323 17.36 -0.70 10.69
N LYS A 324 16.06 -0.43 10.84
CA LYS A 324 15.59 0.81 11.44
C LYS A 324 14.31 0.61 12.23
N SER A 325 14.34 1.09 13.46
CA SER A 325 13.16 1.48 14.24
C SER A 325 13.31 2.97 14.56
N SER A 326 12.31 3.80 14.24
CA SER A 326 12.37 5.25 14.45
C SER A 326 11.01 5.92 14.35
N GLY A 327 10.80 7.00 15.12
CA GLY A 327 9.64 7.88 14.98
C GLY A 327 9.41 8.43 13.56
N THR A 328 10.46 8.52 12.72
CA THR A 328 10.31 8.95 11.31
C THR A 328 9.51 7.96 10.46
N LEU A 329 9.48 6.68 10.85
CA LEU A 329 8.76 5.63 10.14
C LEU A 329 7.33 5.44 10.66
N VAL A 330 7.03 5.93 11.87
CA VAL A 330 5.71 5.79 12.49
C VAL A 330 4.65 6.44 11.61
N GLY A 331 3.68 5.65 11.15
CA GLY A 331 2.63 6.10 10.26
C GLY A 331 3.11 6.51 8.85
N ALA A 332 4.35 6.20 8.47
CA ALA A 332 4.87 6.59 7.17
C ALA A 332 4.31 5.73 6.03
N HIS A 333 4.14 6.34 4.87
CA HIS A 333 4.10 5.65 3.59
C HIS A 333 5.54 5.34 3.16
N VAL A 334 5.90 4.07 3.00
CA VAL A 334 7.26 3.64 2.66
C VAL A 334 7.32 3.07 1.25
N ARG A 335 8.31 3.49 0.44
CA ARG A 335 8.60 2.90 -0.87
C ARG A 335 9.99 2.30 -0.88
N LEU A 336 10.08 0.99 -1.05
CA LEU A 336 11.31 0.22 -1.19
C LEU A 336 11.51 -0.07 -2.68
N HIS A 337 12.51 0.53 -3.31
CA HIS A 337 12.63 0.52 -4.77
C HIS A 337 14.04 0.17 -5.25
N ARG A 338 14.15 -0.83 -6.13
CA ARG A 338 15.44 -1.31 -6.68
C ARG A 338 16.42 -1.77 -5.60
N CYS A 339 15.94 -2.49 -4.60
CA CYS A 339 16.80 -3.15 -3.62
C CYS A 339 17.17 -4.56 -4.13
N ASN A 340 18.44 -4.94 -4.07
CA ASN A 340 18.90 -6.23 -4.58
C ASN A 340 19.86 -6.92 -3.59
N GLU A 341 19.73 -8.23 -3.38
CA GLU A 341 20.64 -9.01 -2.52
C GLU A 341 20.80 -8.34 -1.15
N SER A 342 19.69 -8.06 -0.46
CA SER A 342 19.67 -7.18 0.72
C SER A 342 18.66 -7.63 1.76
N PHE A 343 18.93 -7.32 3.02
CA PHE A 343 18.02 -7.57 4.14
C PHE A 343 17.54 -6.23 4.68
N ILE A 344 16.24 -5.98 4.70
CA ILE A 344 15.69 -4.68 5.11
C ILE A 344 14.67 -4.90 6.23
N TYR A 345 14.98 -4.40 7.42
CA TYR A 345 14.17 -4.46 8.63
C TYR A 345 13.64 -3.06 8.96
N LEU A 346 12.33 -2.86 8.81
CA LEU A 346 11.64 -1.62 9.20
C LEU A 346 10.65 -1.95 10.32
N LEU A 347 11.14 -2.01 11.55
CA LEU A 347 10.42 -2.52 12.72
C LEU A 347 9.69 -1.37 13.44
N SER A 348 8.77 -0.73 12.71
CA SER A 348 7.93 0.37 13.20
C SER A 348 6.51 0.23 12.63
N PRO A 349 5.47 0.81 13.25
CA PRO A 349 4.11 0.80 12.72
C PRO A 349 4.04 1.69 11.48
N LEU A 350 3.68 1.13 10.32
CA LEU A 350 3.69 1.82 9.03
C LEU A 350 2.26 2.08 8.53
N ARG A 351 2.06 3.13 7.73
CA ARG A 351 0.77 3.38 7.07
C ARG A 351 0.59 2.48 5.85
N SER A 352 1.57 2.45 4.95
CA SER A 352 1.58 1.56 3.78
C SER A 352 3.00 1.30 3.29
N VAL A 353 3.22 0.18 2.60
CA VAL A 353 4.52 -0.15 2.00
C VAL A 353 4.36 -0.51 0.53
N THR A 354 5.22 0.03 -0.34
CA THR A 354 5.33 -0.36 -1.75
C THR A 354 6.73 -0.91 -2.01
N ILE A 355 6.83 -2.19 -2.37
CA ILE A 355 8.08 -2.88 -2.73
C ILE A 355 8.09 -3.05 -4.25
N GLU A 356 9.03 -2.40 -4.93
CA GLU A 356 9.05 -2.35 -6.39
C GLU A 356 10.45 -2.61 -6.96
N LYS A 357 10.52 -3.46 -7.99
CA LYS A 357 11.77 -3.73 -8.74
C LYS A 357 12.89 -4.28 -7.85
N CYS A 358 12.54 -5.06 -6.83
CA CYS A 358 13.50 -5.64 -5.89
C CYS A 358 13.80 -7.10 -6.25
N ARG A 359 15.02 -7.57 -5.95
CA ARG A 359 15.45 -8.94 -6.27
C ARG A 359 16.27 -9.58 -5.15
N ASN A 360 16.15 -10.89 -4.95
CA ASN A 360 17.00 -11.63 -4.01
C ASN A 360 17.09 -11.00 -2.61
N SER A 361 16.00 -10.41 -2.12
CA SER A 361 15.99 -9.59 -0.90
C SER A 361 14.98 -10.11 0.12
N THR A 362 15.27 -9.89 1.40
CA THR A 362 14.34 -10.17 2.50
C THR A 362 13.88 -8.86 3.12
N PHE A 363 12.57 -8.70 3.26
CA PHE A 363 11.93 -7.54 3.86
C PHE A 363 11.18 -7.97 5.12
N VAL A 364 11.56 -7.40 6.25
CA VAL A 364 10.91 -7.63 7.54
C VAL A 364 10.32 -6.32 8.00
N LEU A 365 9.00 -6.27 8.12
CA LEU A 365 8.26 -5.03 8.33
C LEU A 365 7.46 -5.13 9.62
N GLY A 366 7.39 -4.02 10.36
CA GLY A 366 6.41 -3.85 11.41
C GLY A 366 4.98 -3.81 10.85
N PRO A 367 3.96 -3.81 11.72
CA PRO A 367 2.55 -3.79 11.32
C PRO A 367 2.22 -2.65 10.35
N VAL A 368 1.58 -3.00 9.23
CA VAL A 368 1.22 -2.07 8.17
C VAL A 368 -0.29 -1.84 8.15
N GLN A 369 -0.71 -0.65 8.57
CA GLN A 369 -2.10 -0.30 8.81
C GLN A 369 -3.01 -0.48 7.58
N ALA A 370 -2.55 -0.12 6.39
CA ALA A 370 -3.41 -0.04 5.21
C ALA A 370 -3.10 -1.09 4.14
N THR A 371 -1.93 -0.99 3.47
CA THR A 371 -1.60 -1.95 2.42
C THR A 371 -0.10 -2.15 2.24
N VAL A 372 0.26 -3.39 1.89
CA VAL A 372 1.57 -3.74 1.34
C VAL A 372 1.37 -4.10 -0.12
N HIS A 373 2.01 -3.36 -1.01
CA HIS A 373 2.02 -3.63 -2.43
C HIS A 373 3.38 -4.16 -2.88
N VAL A 374 3.41 -5.26 -3.61
CA VAL A 374 4.64 -5.82 -4.20
C VAL A 374 4.49 -5.88 -5.72
N HIS A 375 5.41 -5.24 -6.43
CA HIS A 375 5.37 -5.09 -7.89
C HIS A 375 6.71 -5.37 -8.55
N SER A 376 6.72 -6.17 -9.62
CA SER A 376 7.93 -6.37 -10.44
C SER A 376 9.13 -6.86 -9.62
N CYS A 377 8.91 -7.79 -8.69
CA CYS A 377 9.93 -8.33 -7.80
C CYS A 377 10.25 -9.80 -8.13
N ASP A 378 11.49 -10.21 -7.89
CA ASP A 378 11.96 -11.56 -8.21
C ASP A 378 12.72 -12.16 -7.02
N ASN A 379 12.39 -13.38 -6.62
CA ASN A 379 13.02 -14.11 -5.54
C ASN A 379 13.16 -13.29 -4.23
N ILE A 380 12.06 -12.66 -3.78
CA ILE A 380 12.05 -11.92 -2.51
C ILE A 380 11.28 -12.67 -1.41
N LYS A 381 11.66 -12.43 -0.17
CA LYS A 381 10.91 -12.85 1.02
C LYS A 381 10.33 -11.61 1.71
N VAL A 382 9.04 -11.63 2.06
CA VAL A 382 8.41 -10.54 2.81
C VAL A 382 7.74 -11.11 4.04
N ILE A 383 8.11 -10.60 5.21
CA ILE A 383 7.59 -11.00 6.52
C ILE A 383 6.88 -9.78 7.11
N VAL A 384 5.55 -9.83 7.19
CA VAL A 384 4.75 -8.63 7.54
C VAL A 384 3.36 -8.95 8.08
N ILE A 385 2.92 -8.16 9.06
CA ILE A 385 1.50 -8.08 9.45
C ILE A 385 0.91 -6.89 8.71
N CYS A 386 -0.19 -7.07 7.96
CA CYS A 386 -0.78 -5.97 7.21
C CYS A 386 -2.29 -6.12 7.03
N HIS A 387 -3.00 -5.00 6.86
CA HIS A 387 -4.43 -5.07 6.58
C HIS A 387 -4.74 -5.70 5.22
N CYS A 388 -3.98 -5.37 4.17
CA CYS A 388 -4.16 -5.91 2.82
C CYS A 388 -2.82 -6.06 2.09
N LEU A 389 -2.56 -7.24 1.52
CA LEU A 389 -1.41 -7.51 0.66
C LEU A 389 -1.88 -7.58 -0.81
N SER A 390 -1.13 -6.96 -1.73
CA SER A 390 -1.38 -7.11 -3.17
C SER A 390 -0.09 -7.33 -3.98
N LEU A 391 -0.13 -8.28 -4.92
CA LEU A 391 1.03 -8.76 -5.68
C LEU A 391 0.80 -8.67 -7.19
N SER A 392 1.73 -8.10 -7.95
CA SER A 392 1.72 -8.09 -9.41
C SER A 392 3.12 -8.25 -10.01
N SER A 393 3.21 -8.95 -11.14
CA SER A 393 4.47 -9.13 -11.87
C SER A 393 5.60 -9.70 -11.00
N THR A 394 5.29 -10.65 -10.10
CA THR A 394 6.30 -11.25 -9.19
C THR A 394 6.71 -12.66 -9.62
N ALA A 395 7.95 -13.05 -9.31
CA ALA A 395 8.43 -14.40 -9.58
C ALA A 395 9.21 -14.97 -8.38
N GLY A 396 8.92 -16.23 -8.00
CA GLY A 396 9.67 -16.93 -6.93
C GLY A 396 9.60 -16.28 -5.55
N CYS A 397 8.55 -15.52 -5.25
CA CYS A 397 8.43 -14.76 -4.01
C CYS A 397 7.73 -15.55 -2.91
N THR A 398 8.16 -15.36 -1.66
CA THR A 398 7.54 -15.98 -0.47
C THR A 398 7.03 -14.91 0.49
N PHE A 399 5.78 -15.05 0.92
CA PHE A 399 5.09 -14.11 1.79
C PHE A 399 4.70 -14.80 3.10
N TYR A 400 5.25 -14.31 4.21
CA TYR A 400 4.91 -14.76 5.56
C TYR A 400 4.06 -13.69 6.23
N ILE A 401 2.76 -13.92 6.30
CA ILE A 401 1.80 -12.85 6.58
C ILE A 401 0.76 -13.22 7.63
N LEU A 402 0.30 -12.19 8.32
CA LEU A 402 -0.92 -12.17 9.12
C LEU A 402 -1.76 -11.03 8.56
N THR A 403 -2.97 -11.34 8.10
CA THR A 403 -3.83 -10.34 7.46
C THR A 403 -5.31 -10.63 7.65
N PRO A 404 -6.13 -9.62 8.02
CA PRO A 404 -7.58 -9.77 8.15
C PRO A 404 -8.32 -9.71 6.82
N THR A 405 -7.62 -9.61 5.68
CA THR A 405 -8.25 -9.66 4.35
C THR A 405 -7.55 -10.68 3.45
N GLN A 406 -8.23 -11.13 2.39
CA GLN A 406 -7.64 -12.06 1.43
C GLN A 406 -6.48 -11.40 0.66
N PRO A 407 -5.27 -12.00 0.63
CA PRO A 407 -4.18 -11.49 -0.20
C PRO A 407 -4.57 -11.42 -1.68
N LEU A 408 -4.32 -10.29 -2.33
CA LEU A 408 -4.72 -10.06 -3.72
C LEU A 408 -3.61 -10.47 -4.69
N ILE A 409 -3.91 -11.44 -5.54
CA ILE A 409 -3.03 -11.86 -6.63
C ILE A 409 -3.56 -11.23 -7.93
N LEU A 410 -2.74 -10.35 -8.49
CA LEU A 410 -3.02 -9.63 -9.73
C LEU A 410 -2.31 -10.32 -10.91
N SER A 411 -2.15 -9.64 -12.04
CA SER A 411 -1.49 -10.20 -13.23
C SER A 411 0.03 -10.36 -13.08
N GLY A 412 0.61 -11.28 -13.86
CA GLY A 412 2.05 -11.43 -14.08
C GLY A 412 2.81 -12.22 -13.01
N ASN A 413 2.13 -12.97 -12.14
CA ASN A 413 2.76 -13.66 -11.01
C ASN A 413 3.15 -15.11 -11.34
N LYS A 414 4.31 -15.56 -10.84
CA LYS A 414 4.83 -16.94 -11.03
C LYS A 414 5.44 -17.47 -9.73
N THR A 415 5.11 -18.70 -9.36
CA THR A 415 5.74 -19.40 -8.23
C THR A 415 5.66 -18.60 -6.92
N VAL A 416 4.47 -18.10 -6.58
CA VAL A 416 4.24 -17.38 -5.32
C VAL A 416 3.98 -18.39 -4.20
N SER A 417 4.62 -18.22 -3.04
CA SER A 417 4.37 -19.06 -1.86
C SER A 417 3.84 -18.22 -0.69
N PHE A 418 2.77 -18.66 -0.04
CA PHE A 418 2.22 -18.05 1.17
C PHE A 418 2.46 -18.93 2.40
N ALA A 419 2.75 -18.30 3.52
CA ALA A 419 3.01 -18.95 4.80
C ALA A 419 2.46 -18.08 5.94
N PRO A 420 2.18 -18.65 7.12
CA PRO A 420 1.79 -17.86 8.27
C PRO A 420 2.97 -16.95 8.69
N PHE A 421 2.65 -15.79 9.24
CA PHE A 421 3.62 -14.95 9.95
C PHE A 421 4.30 -15.76 11.07
N HIS A 422 5.60 -15.59 11.26
CA HIS A 422 6.43 -16.58 11.99
C HIS A 422 7.62 -15.99 12.73
N THR A 423 7.47 -14.75 13.17
CA THR A 423 8.49 -14.04 13.92
C THR A 423 7.85 -13.10 14.93
N HIS A 424 8.66 -12.53 15.81
CA HIS A 424 8.25 -11.44 16.69
C HIS A 424 9.43 -10.52 16.96
N TYR A 425 9.12 -9.30 17.39
CA TYR A 425 10.08 -8.42 18.04
C TYR A 425 9.41 -7.79 19.27
N PRO A 426 10.18 -7.37 20.28
CA PRO A 426 9.64 -6.97 21.59
C PRO A 426 8.49 -5.95 21.58
N MET A 427 8.48 -4.99 20.65
CA MET A 427 7.41 -3.97 20.51
C MET A 427 6.23 -4.37 19.61
N LEU A 428 6.17 -5.62 19.13
CA LEU A 428 5.28 -5.99 18.02
C LEU A 428 3.79 -5.85 18.37
N GLU A 429 3.36 -6.33 19.54
CA GLU A 429 1.94 -6.26 19.93
C GLU A 429 1.47 -4.81 20.16
N ASP A 430 2.30 -3.96 20.76
CA ASP A 430 2.02 -2.53 20.89
C ASP A 430 1.88 -1.85 19.53
N HIS A 431 2.79 -2.17 18.60
CA HIS A 431 2.69 -1.66 17.23
C HIS A 431 1.43 -2.17 16.51
N MET A 432 1.00 -3.40 16.77
CA MET A 432 -0.25 -3.96 16.23
C MET A 432 -1.48 -3.22 16.78
N ALA A 433 -1.52 -2.98 18.09
CA ALA A 433 -2.57 -2.20 18.74
C ALA A 433 -2.63 -0.77 18.19
N GLN A 434 -1.46 -0.12 18.02
CA GLN A 434 -1.36 1.24 17.48
C GLN A 434 -1.94 1.37 16.06
N VAL A 435 -1.80 0.34 15.21
CA VAL A 435 -2.35 0.37 13.84
C VAL A 435 -3.75 -0.24 13.73
N GLY A 436 -4.27 -0.84 14.80
CA GLY A 436 -5.57 -1.51 14.82
C GLY A 436 -5.59 -2.76 13.96
N LEU A 437 -4.63 -3.65 14.19
CA LEU A 437 -4.56 -4.99 13.59
C LEU A 437 -4.58 -6.05 14.70
N ALA A 438 -5.62 -6.88 14.70
CA ALA A 438 -5.73 -8.03 15.59
C ALA A 438 -5.09 -9.28 14.96
N THR A 439 -4.96 -10.34 15.76
CA THR A 439 -4.45 -11.65 15.30
C THR A 439 -5.51 -12.45 14.54
N LEU A 440 -6.79 -12.12 14.72
CA LEU A 440 -7.93 -12.69 14.02
C LEU A 440 -8.87 -11.57 13.53
N PRO A 441 -9.58 -11.75 12.40
CA PRO A 441 -9.46 -12.88 11.47
C PRO A 441 -8.11 -12.90 10.75
N ASN A 442 -7.70 -14.07 10.22
CA ASN A 442 -6.42 -14.23 9.54
C ASN A 442 -6.56 -15.09 8.27
N TYR A 443 -6.56 -14.45 7.11
CA TYR A 443 -6.81 -15.06 5.79
C TYR A 443 -5.54 -15.25 4.95
N TRP A 444 -4.37 -15.38 5.59
CA TRP A 444 -3.07 -15.55 4.91
C TRP A 444 -3.03 -16.69 3.88
N ASP A 445 -3.83 -17.75 4.08
CA ASP A 445 -3.89 -18.96 3.26
C ASP A 445 -4.98 -18.93 2.18
N SER A 446 -5.76 -17.85 2.12
CA SER A 446 -6.96 -17.73 1.29
C SER A 446 -6.84 -16.56 0.29
N PRO A 447 -5.86 -16.55 -0.62
CA PRO A 447 -5.67 -15.45 -1.55
C PRO A 447 -6.74 -15.39 -2.65
N MET A 448 -7.09 -14.17 -3.05
CA MET A 448 -8.06 -13.86 -4.11
C MET A 448 -7.35 -13.57 -5.44
N LEU A 449 -7.74 -14.27 -6.51
CA LEU A 449 -7.31 -13.95 -7.88
C LEU A 449 -8.18 -12.82 -8.46
N VAL A 450 -7.61 -11.62 -8.63
CA VAL A 450 -8.36 -10.45 -9.16
C VAL A 450 -8.32 -10.42 -10.69
N CYS A 451 -7.20 -10.83 -11.30
CA CYS A 451 -7.06 -10.93 -12.75
C CYS A 451 -7.21 -12.39 -13.20
N LYS A 452 -8.19 -12.68 -14.06
CA LYS A 452 -8.29 -13.98 -14.73
C LYS A 452 -7.29 -14.03 -15.90
N GLU A 453 -6.07 -14.48 -15.64
CA GLU A 453 -5.17 -14.90 -16.72
C GLU A 453 -5.65 -16.26 -17.28
N SER A 454 -5.62 -16.42 -18.60
CA SER A 454 -6.19 -17.57 -19.32
C SER A 454 -5.40 -18.87 -19.19
N SER A 455 -4.32 -18.91 -18.39
CA SER A 455 -3.49 -20.10 -18.22
C SER A 455 -3.79 -20.81 -16.91
N ALA A 456 -4.16 -22.09 -16.99
CA ALA A 456 -4.49 -23.00 -15.90
C ALA A 456 -3.33 -23.37 -14.94
N THR A 457 -2.30 -22.53 -14.84
CA THR A 457 -1.12 -22.75 -14.00
C THR A 457 -1.44 -22.34 -12.56
N ARG A 458 -1.08 -23.17 -11.57
CA ARG A 458 -1.12 -22.76 -10.15
C ARG A 458 -0.20 -21.55 -9.94
N ILE A 459 -0.80 -20.35 -9.85
CA ILE A 459 -0.08 -19.08 -9.68
C ILE A 459 0.61 -19.02 -8.30
N PHE A 460 -0.04 -19.58 -7.28
CA PHE A 460 0.46 -19.64 -5.91
C PHE A 460 0.36 -21.04 -5.31
N ARG A 461 1.06 -21.23 -4.20
CA ARG A 461 0.97 -22.39 -3.31
C ARG A 461 1.10 -21.96 -1.85
N LEU A 462 0.64 -22.78 -0.92
CA LEU A 462 1.03 -22.64 0.48
C LEU A 462 2.43 -23.27 0.65
N LEU A 463 3.28 -22.62 1.44
CA LEU A 463 4.61 -23.13 1.74
C LEU A 463 4.46 -24.45 2.51
N PRO A 464 5.05 -25.56 2.07
CA PRO A 464 4.98 -26.81 2.79
C PRO A 464 5.51 -26.66 4.22
N PRO A 465 4.86 -27.26 5.24
CA PRO A 465 5.37 -27.22 6.61
C PRO A 465 6.80 -27.75 6.77
N SER A 466 7.23 -28.68 5.91
CA SER A 466 8.60 -29.20 5.86
C SER A 466 9.64 -28.12 5.53
N ASP A 467 9.24 -27.08 4.82
CA ASP A 467 10.11 -26.02 4.29
C ASP A 467 10.01 -24.76 5.17
N PHE A 468 9.21 -24.80 6.23
CA PHE A 468 8.96 -23.70 7.14
C PHE A 468 9.97 -23.72 8.29
N TYR A 469 10.64 -22.61 8.56
CA TYR A 469 11.63 -22.45 9.62
C TYR A 469 11.26 -21.24 10.49
N ALA A 470 11.68 -21.25 11.76
CA ALA A 470 11.54 -20.07 12.61
C ALA A 470 12.44 -18.93 12.10
N PHE A 471 11.98 -17.69 12.25
CA PHE A 471 12.75 -16.51 11.88
C PHE A 471 12.99 -15.64 13.11
N VAL A 472 14.26 -15.37 13.39
CA VAL A 472 14.71 -14.59 14.54
C VAL A 472 15.15 -13.21 14.06
N ILE A 473 14.68 -12.18 14.77
CA ILE A 473 15.12 -10.81 14.56
C ILE A 473 16.51 -10.65 15.20
N PRO A 474 17.55 -10.30 14.44
CA PRO A 474 18.93 -10.32 14.95
C PRO A 474 19.31 -9.04 15.71
N PHE A 475 18.34 -8.37 16.35
CA PHE A 475 18.55 -7.10 17.05
C PHE A 475 17.98 -7.16 18.45
N GLU A 476 18.74 -6.65 19.42
CA GLU A 476 18.25 -6.40 20.76
C GLU A 476 17.32 -5.18 20.75
N MET A 477 16.15 -5.31 21.38
CA MET A 477 15.13 -4.29 21.49
C MET A 477 14.44 -4.42 22.85
N GLU A 478 13.88 -3.33 23.36
CA GLU A 478 13.03 -3.34 24.56
C GLU A 478 11.57 -3.59 24.17
N GLY A 479 10.83 -4.29 25.05
CA GLY A 479 9.40 -4.60 24.90
C GLY A 479 9.03 -5.97 25.46
N ASP A 480 7.74 -6.28 25.50
CA ASP A 480 7.19 -7.43 26.23
C ASP A 480 6.81 -8.63 25.35
N THR A 481 6.73 -8.44 24.02
CA THR A 481 6.36 -9.53 23.11
C THR A 481 7.50 -10.55 22.99
N THR A 482 7.24 -11.80 23.38
CA THR A 482 8.22 -12.90 23.40
C THR A 482 7.85 -14.08 22.50
N GLU A 483 6.68 -14.02 21.85
CA GLU A 483 6.19 -15.06 20.95
C GLU A 483 5.50 -14.49 19.71
N THR A 484 5.24 -15.34 18.72
CA THR A 484 4.57 -14.92 17.49
C THR A 484 3.09 -14.62 17.78
N PRO A 485 2.60 -13.38 17.59
CA PRO A 485 1.21 -13.05 17.89
C PRO A 485 0.23 -13.92 17.09
N GLY A 486 -0.77 -14.47 17.79
CA GLY A 486 -1.76 -15.37 17.19
C GLY A 486 -1.29 -16.82 17.00
N GLY A 487 -0.03 -17.12 17.33
CA GLY A 487 0.56 -18.44 17.19
C GLY A 487 0.66 -18.92 15.73
N LEU A 488 0.96 -20.20 15.57
CA LEU A 488 1.10 -20.86 14.27
C LEU A 488 0.01 -21.90 14.05
N PRO A 489 -0.45 -22.12 12.80
CA PRO A 489 -1.33 -23.24 12.49
C PRO A 489 -0.67 -24.57 12.88
N ARG A 490 -1.49 -25.52 13.36
CA ARG A 490 -1.03 -26.79 13.97
C ARG A 490 -0.01 -27.56 13.12
N ALA A 491 -0.16 -27.55 11.79
CA ALA A 491 0.75 -28.25 10.88
C ALA A 491 2.17 -27.66 10.91
N TYR A 492 2.29 -26.32 10.91
CA TYR A 492 3.58 -25.62 11.00
C TYR A 492 4.17 -25.73 12.40
N GLN A 493 3.34 -25.54 13.43
CA GLN A 493 3.76 -25.68 14.84
C GLN A 493 4.34 -27.06 15.11
N LYS A 494 3.70 -28.13 14.61
CA LYS A 494 4.16 -29.51 14.79
C LYS A 494 5.56 -29.73 14.22
N VAL A 495 5.87 -29.18 13.04
CA VAL A 495 7.20 -29.32 12.42
C VAL A 495 8.26 -28.57 13.23
N LEU A 496 7.95 -27.36 13.72
CA LEU A 496 8.87 -26.63 14.59
C LEU A 496 9.13 -27.37 15.90
N SER A 497 8.09 -27.87 16.57
CA SER A 497 8.24 -28.66 17.80
C SER A 497 9.03 -29.95 17.58
N GLN A 498 8.87 -30.61 16.42
CA GLN A 498 9.65 -31.79 16.07
C GLN A 498 11.14 -31.48 15.89
N ARG A 499 11.48 -30.33 15.30
CA ARG A 499 12.87 -29.89 15.14
C ARG A 499 13.49 -29.49 16.47
N GLU A 500 12.74 -28.77 17.30
CA GLU A 500 13.16 -28.42 18.66
C GLU A 500 13.43 -29.67 19.49
N ARG A 501 12.54 -30.67 19.41
CA ARG A 501 12.75 -31.97 20.08
C ARG A 501 14.02 -32.68 19.60
N LYS A 502 14.33 -32.63 18.29
CA LYS A 502 15.58 -33.20 17.76
C LYS A 502 16.81 -32.47 18.30
N LEU A 503 16.75 -31.14 18.40
CA LEU A 503 17.82 -30.34 18.99
C LEU A 503 18.04 -30.69 20.47
N GLN A 504 16.96 -30.81 21.24
CA GLN A 504 17.02 -31.18 22.66
C GLN A 504 17.57 -32.60 22.87
N ILE A 505 17.18 -33.56 22.02
CA ILE A 505 17.73 -34.91 22.04
C ILE A 505 19.23 -34.85 21.76
N TRP A 506 19.67 -34.12 20.73
CA TRP A 506 21.08 -33.97 20.40
C TRP A 506 21.88 -33.34 21.55
N GLN A 507 21.40 -32.25 22.14
CA GLN A 507 22.05 -31.60 23.29
C GLN A 507 22.17 -32.55 24.48
N ARG A 508 21.13 -33.34 24.76
CA ARG A 508 21.14 -34.35 25.81
C ARG A 508 22.17 -35.44 25.51
N THR A 509 22.19 -35.98 24.29
CA THR A 509 23.17 -36.98 23.86
C THR A 509 24.60 -36.47 24.02
N VAL A 510 24.90 -35.22 23.64
CA VAL A 510 26.22 -34.62 23.82
C VAL A 510 26.58 -34.48 25.30
N LYS A 511 25.62 -34.07 26.14
CA LYS A 511 25.82 -33.95 27.59
C LYS A 511 26.07 -35.30 28.27
N GLU A 512 25.32 -36.33 27.89
CA GLU A 512 25.41 -37.69 28.43
C GLU A 512 26.65 -38.46 27.93
N ALA A 513 27.16 -38.13 26.75
CA ALA A 513 28.36 -38.73 26.18
C ALA A 513 29.63 -38.52 27.03
N SER A 514 29.60 -37.67 28.07
CA SER A 514 30.69 -37.47 29.03
C SER A 514 32.05 -37.20 28.37
N LEU A 515 32.02 -36.44 27.27
CA LEU A 515 33.19 -36.13 26.44
C LEU A 515 34.27 -35.42 27.25
N THR A 516 35.52 -35.83 27.06
CA THR A 516 36.71 -35.12 27.56
C THR A 516 36.82 -33.73 26.92
N GLU A 517 37.62 -32.84 27.49
CA GLU A 517 37.83 -31.50 26.95
C GLU A 517 38.33 -31.54 25.49
N ASP A 518 39.28 -32.41 25.18
CA ASP A 518 39.79 -32.61 23.81
C ASP A 518 38.69 -33.09 22.85
N GLN A 519 37.84 -34.03 23.28
CA GLN A 519 36.74 -34.54 22.46
C GLN A 519 35.65 -33.48 22.24
N ARG A 520 35.38 -32.64 23.24
CA ARG A 520 34.47 -31.50 23.10
C ARG A 520 35.00 -30.49 22.09
N ASN A 521 36.29 -30.18 22.15
CA ASN A 521 36.94 -29.30 21.19
C ASN A 521 36.87 -29.87 19.76
N GLN A 522 37.13 -31.16 19.58
CA GLN A 522 36.98 -31.82 18.26
C GLN A 522 35.54 -31.79 17.75
N LEU A 523 34.56 -32.06 18.62
CA LEU A 523 33.14 -31.99 18.24
C LEU A 523 32.74 -30.56 17.85
N GLN A 524 33.21 -29.55 18.59
CA GLN A 524 32.95 -28.15 18.28
C GLN A 524 33.50 -27.77 16.91
N ILE A 525 34.76 -28.12 16.61
CA ILE A 525 35.38 -27.86 15.29
C ILE A 525 34.54 -28.50 14.17
N LEU A 526 34.10 -29.75 14.35
CA LEU A 526 33.30 -30.44 13.34
C LEU A 526 31.92 -29.81 13.14
N VAL A 527 31.27 -29.35 14.22
CA VAL A 527 30.00 -28.62 14.15
C VAL A 527 30.18 -27.28 13.44
N GLU A 528 31.25 -26.54 13.76
CA GLU A 528 31.60 -25.28 13.10
C GLU A 528 31.88 -25.48 11.61
N ASP A 529 32.63 -26.51 11.23
CA ASP A 529 32.89 -26.84 9.83
C ASP A 529 31.59 -27.15 9.07
N LYS A 530 30.72 -27.97 9.67
CA LYS A 530 29.41 -28.31 9.08
C LYS A 530 28.49 -27.09 8.99
N PHE A 531 28.54 -26.20 9.98
CA PHE A 531 27.79 -24.95 9.95
C PHE A 531 28.30 -24.01 8.86
N ASN A 532 29.62 -23.86 8.70
CA ASN A 532 30.23 -23.07 7.63
C ASN A 532 29.90 -23.64 6.23
N GLU A 533 29.93 -24.96 6.07
CA GLU A 533 29.51 -25.65 4.85
C GLU A 533 28.04 -25.33 4.53
N TRP A 534 27.17 -25.39 5.54
CA TRP A 534 25.76 -25.03 5.40
C TRP A 534 25.55 -23.55 5.06
N LEU A 535 26.28 -22.62 5.69
CA LEU A 535 26.23 -21.18 5.37
C LEU A 535 26.61 -20.89 3.92
N ALA A 536 27.63 -21.59 3.40
CA ALA A 536 28.06 -21.47 2.02
C ALA A 536 27.02 -22.04 1.04
N GLN A 537 26.44 -23.21 1.33
CA GLN A 537 25.42 -23.85 0.49
C GLN A 537 24.10 -23.07 0.45
N THR A 538 23.74 -22.40 1.54
CA THR A 538 22.46 -21.67 1.67
C THR A 538 22.54 -20.20 1.28
N GLY A 539 23.73 -19.64 1.13
CA GLY A 539 23.94 -18.20 0.90
C GLY A 539 23.72 -17.33 2.14
N ASN A 540 23.47 -17.92 3.32
CA ASN A 540 23.26 -17.19 4.58
C ASN A 540 24.55 -16.54 5.12
N ARG A 541 25.72 -16.90 4.56
CA ARG A 541 27.01 -16.28 4.87
C ARG A 541 26.97 -14.75 4.70
N GLU A 542 26.47 -14.28 3.56
CA GLU A 542 26.40 -12.83 3.27
C GLU A 542 25.51 -12.08 4.27
N GLN A 543 24.45 -12.72 4.78
CA GLN A 543 23.58 -12.14 5.81
C GLN A 543 24.35 -11.93 7.11
N LEU A 544 25.05 -12.97 7.60
CA LEU A 544 25.83 -12.89 8.83
C LEU A 544 26.95 -11.86 8.73
N ASP A 545 27.71 -11.88 7.64
CA ASP A 545 28.81 -10.95 7.44
C ASP A 545 28.31 -9.49 7.44
N SER A 546 27.11 -9.24 6.88
CA SER A 546 26.49 -7.91 6.87
C SER A 546 25.92 -7.44 8.21
N LEU A 547 25.73 -8.35 9.18
CA LEU A 547 25.23 -8.04 10.52
C LEU A 547 26.37 -7.69 11.50
N ILE A 548 27.62 -8.03 11.18
CA ILE A 548 28.78 -7.74 12.03
C ILE A 548 29.03 -6.23 12.02
N PRO A 549 28.99 -5.54 13.19
CA PRO A 549 29.37 -4.14 13.26
C PRO A 549 30.84 -3.96 12.85
N PRO A 550 31.20 -2.92 12.08
CA PRO A 550 32.61 -2.61 11.87
C PRO A 550 33.28 -2.37 13.23
N ALA A 551 34.50 -2.87 13.41
CA ALA A 551 35.28 -2.65 14.63
C ALA A 551 35.32 -1.14 14.95
N VAL A 552 34.98 -0.78 16.19
CA VAL A 552 34.83 0.61 16.64
C VAL A 552 36.16 1.35 16.53
N GLY A 553 36.40 1.99 15.38
CA GLY A 553 37.47 2.95 15.18
C GLY A 553 37.04 4.34 15.65
N SER A 554 37.53 4.74 16.82
CA SER A 554 37.67 6.11 17.33
C SER A 554 36.48 7.07 17.18
N LYS A 555 35.89 7.42 18.33
CA LYS A 555 35.00 8.57 18.56
C LYS A 555 35.39 9.76 17.67
N GLN A 556 34.50 10.22 16.80
CA GLN A 556 34.55 11.58 16.27
C GLN A 556 33.26 12.32 16.56
N ALA A 557 33.46 13.54 17.06
CA ALA A 557 32.53 14.36 17.81
C ALA A 557 31.31 14.82 17.00
N ALA A 558 30.21 15.02 17.73
CA ALA A 558 29.00 15.67 17.25
C ALA A 558 29.29 17.10 16.80
N GLY A 559 28.78 17.45 15.62
CA GLY A 559 28.71 18.80 15.06
C GLY A 559 27.47 18.92 14.18
#